data_AF-K1TX66-F1
#
_entry.id   AF-K1TX66-F1
#
_cell.length_a   1.000
_cell.length_b   1.000
_cell.length_c   1.000
_cell.angle_alpha   90.00
_cell.angle_beta   90.00
_cell.angle_gamma   90.00
#
_symmetry.space_group_name_H-M   'P 1'
#
loop_
_entity.id
_entity.type
_entity.pdbx_description
1 polymer ?
#
loop_
_entity_poly.entity_id
_entity_poly.type
_entity_poly.pdbx_seq_one_letter_code
_entity_poly.pdbx_strand_id
1 'polypeptide(L)'
;MDILRRTKAAWPSICNASAEDKNRILSAMADSLQAECDAILRCNAEDMDAARGHISDVMLDRLYLDKDRIDAMADGIRATVALPDHTGRILAQIDHPNGMKIYKKQVPLGLVAIIYESRPNVTSDAAALTIKSGNVCMLRSGKEGFPHGQSHRGRAQAGHRVRGRRSGHRQHRGGYQPPERYGDHAGQGPC
;
A
#
# COMPACT_ATOMS: atom_id res chain seq x y z
N MET A 1 -20.21 -4.18 1.23
CA MET A 1 -19.45 -5.44 1.32
C MET A 1 -18.58 -5.72 0.09
N ASP A 2 -19.02 -5.40 -1.13
CA ASP A 2 -18.25 -5.71 -2.35
C ASP A 2 -16.88 -5.02 -2.43
N ILE A 3 -16.79 -3.77 -1.96
CA ILE A 3 -15.51 -3.04 -1.95
C ILE A 3 -14.44 -3.75 -1.11
N LEU A 4 -14.80 -4.25 0.08
CA LEU A 4 -13.89 -5.00 0.94
C LEU A 4 -13.46 -6.33 0.30
N ARG A 5 -14.38 -7.04 -0.38
CA ARG A 5 -14.03 -8.27 -1.11
C ARG A 5 -13.04 -7.99 -2.24
N ARG A 6 -13.27 -6.92 -3.01
CA ARG A 6 -12.37 -6.51 -4.11
C ARG A 6 -11.01 -6.07 -3.59
N THR A 7 -10.96 -5.27 -2.53
CA THR A 7 -9.71 -4.87 -1.87
C THR A 7 -8.96 -6.10 -1.38
N LYS A 8 -9.63 -7.03 -0.68
CA LYS A 8 -9.00 -8.26 -0.18
C LYS A 8 -8.47 -9.13 -1.33
N ALA A 9 -9.17 -9.19 -2.46
CA ALA A 9 -8.72 -9.94 -3.64
C ALA A 9 -7.45 -9.36 -4.29
N ALA A 10 -7.14 -8.07 -4.07
CA ALA A 10 -5.91 -7.44 -4.53
C ALA A 10 -4.72 -7.66 -3.58
N TRP A 11 -4.95 -8.16 -2.36
CA TRP A 11 -3.88 -8.34 -1.39
C TRP A 11 -2.74 -9.26 -1.88
N PRO A 12 -3.01 -10.43 -2.50
CA PRO A 12 -1.93 -11.32 -2.93
C PRO A 12 -0.96 -10.68 -3.94
N SER A 13 -1.42 -9.74 -4.77
CA SER A 13 -0.53 -9.06 -5.73
C SER A 13 0.42 -8.08 -5.05
N ILE A 14 0.03 -7.47 -3.93
CA ILE A 14 0.89 -6.56 -3.16
C ILE A 14 1.76 -7.33 -2.17
N CYS A 15 1.20 -8.35 -1.52
CA CYS A 15 1.92 -9.19 -0.55
C CYS A 15 3.12 -9.92 -1.18
N ASN A 16 2.98 -10.35 -2.44
CA ASN A 16 4.03 -11.07 -3.17
C ASN A 16 4.90 -10.15 -4.04
N ALA A 17 4.63 -8.84 -4.05
CA ALA A 17 5.43 -7.89 -4.81
C ALA A 17 6.82 -7.73 -4.16
N SER A 18 7.85 -7.62 -5.00
CA SER A 18 9.19 -7.30 -4.52
C SER A 18 9.24 -5.90 -3.90
N ALA A 19 10.27 -5.63 -3.09
CA ALA A 19 10.53 -4.28 -2.58
C ALA A 19 10.61 -3.24 -3.71
N GLU A 20 11.25 -3.61 -4.83
CA GLU A 20 11.39 -2.77 -6.02
C GLU A 20 10.04 -2.49 -6.69
N ASP A 21 9.20 -3.52 -6.86
CA ASP A 21 7.87 -3.35 -7.44
C ASP A 21 6.99 -2.43 -6.58
N LYS A 22 7.03 -2.61 -5.25
CA LYS A 22 6.32 -1.72 -4.31
C LYS A 22 6.82 -0.29 -4.42
N ASN A 23 8.14 -0.09 -4.46
CA ASN A 23 8.75 1.24 -4.63
C ASN A 23 8.38 1.89 -5.97
N ARG A 24 8.30 1.11 -7.05
CA ARG A 24 7.87 1.60 -8.37
C ARG A 24 6.41 2.03 -8.37
N ILE A 25 5.54 1.27 -7.69
CA ILE A 25 4.12 1.64 -7.51
C ILE A 25 4.02 2.98 -6.77
N LEU A 26 4.74 3.12 -5.65
CA LEU A 26 4.73 4.34 -4.84
C LEU A 26 5.29 5.55 -5.61
N SER A 27 6.39 5.38 -6.35
CA SER A 27 6.95 6.46 -7.17
C SER A 27 5.95 6.90 -8.24
N ALA A 28 5.32 5.95 -8.93
CA ALA A 28 4.27 6.26 -9.89
C ALA A 28 3.04 6.94 -9.25
N MET A 29 2.70 6.63 -7.99
CA MET A 29 1.65 7.33 -7.26
C MET A 29 2.02 8.79 -6.99
N ALA A 30 3.26 9.06 -6.58
CA ALA A 30 3.75 10.43 -6.36
C ALA A 30 3.74 11.24 -7.66
N ASP A 31 4.24 10.66 -8.76
CA ASP A 31 4.28 11.33 -10.06
C ASP A 31 2.86 11.60 -10.60
N SER A 32 1.93 10.66 -10.37
CA SER A 32 0.52 10.84 -10.77
C SER A 32 -0.15 11.98 -9.99
N LEU A 33 0.15 12.18 -8.71
CA LEU A 33 -0.38 13.30 -7.93
C LEU A 33 0.04 14.65 -8.52
N GLN A 34 1.30 14.77 -8.93
CA GLN A 34 1.81 16.01 -9.51
C GLN A 34 1.29 16.21 -10.94
N ALA A 35 1.21 15.16 -11.75
CA ALA A 35 0.70 15.23 -13.12
C ALA A 35 -0.79 15.63 -13.16
N GLU A 36 -1.58 15.21 -12.17
CA GLU A 36 -3.02 15.49 -12.08
C GLU A 36 -3.32 16.68 -11.15
N CYS A 37 -2.31 17.47 -10.75
CA CYS A 37 -2.43 18.55 -9.77
C CYS A 37 -3.58 19.52 -10.11
N ASP A 38 -3.64 20.03 -11.34
CA ASP A 38 -4.69 20.96 -11.77
C ASP A 38 -6.09 20.35 -11.67
N ALA A 39 -6.23 19.06 -12.00
CA ALA A 39 -7.50 18.36 -11.92
C ALA A 39 -7.93 18.16 -10.47
N ILE A 40 -6.99 17.85 -9.58
CA ILE A 40 -7.21 17.71 -8.13
C ILE A 40 -7.63 19.06 -7.54
N LEU A 41 -6.92 20.14 -7.84
CA LEU A 41 -7.23 21.48 -7.34
C LEU A 41 -8.60 21.97 -7.80
N ARG A 42 -8.97 21.72 -9.05
CA ARG A 42 -10.31 22.04 -9.55
C ARG A 42 -11.40 21.28 -8.79
N CYS A 43 -11.22 19.97 -8.55
CA CYS A 43 -12.17 19.20 -7.76
C CYS A 43 -12.23 19.70 -6.30
N ASN A 44 -11.09 20.05 -5.71
CA ASN A 44 -11.03 20.59 -4.36
C ASN A 44 -11.76 21.92 -4.24
N ALA A 45 -11.66 22.80 -5.24
CA ALA A 45 -12.40 24.06 -5.25
C ALA A 45 -13.94 23.82 -5.23
N GLU A 46 -14.43 22.87 -6.05
CA GLU A 46 -15.84 22.45 -6.04
C GLU A 46 -16.26 21.92 -4.65
N ASP A 47 -15.41 21.08 -4.04
CA ASP A 47 -15.67 20.53 -2.69
C ASP A 47 -15.65 21.63 -1.61
N MET A 48 -14.74 22.60 -1.70
CA MET A 48 -14.63 23.74 -0.77
C MET A 48 -15.86 24.64 -0.85
N ASP A 49 -16.35 24.92 -2.06
CA ASP A 49 -17.58 25.69 -2.27
C ASP A 49 -18.81 24.96 -1.72
N ALA A 50 -18.88 23.64 -1.93
CA ALA A 50 -19.97 22.82 -1.41
C ALA A 50 -19.93 22.67 0.12
N ALA A 51 -18.76 22.80 0.74
CA ALA A 51 -18.59 22.67 2.19
C ALA A 51 -18.76 24.00 2.94
N ARG A 52 -18.58 25.15 2.27
CA ARG A 52 -18.73 26.48 2.89
C ARG A 52 -20.12 26.63 3.54
N GLY A 53 -20.13 27.08 4.79
CA GLY A 53 -21.37 27.24 5.57
C GLY A 53 -21.98 25.94 6.11
N HIS A 54 -21.44 24.78 5.75
CA HIS A 54 -21.88 23.47 6.25
C HIS A 54 -20.93 22.86 7.28
N ILE A 55 -19.65 23.27 7.27
CA ILE A 55 -18.63 22.83 8.23
C ILE A 55 -17.91 24.03 8.85
N SER A 56 -17.17 23.81 9.93
CA SER A 56 -16.39 24.85 10.59
C SER A 56 -15.18 25.29 9.75
N ASP A 57 -14.69 26.50 10.01
CA ASP A 57 -13.50 27.05 9.32
C ASP A 57 -12.25 26.17 9.49
N VAL A 58 -12.11 25.53 10.66
CA VAL A 58 -11.03 24.56 10.93
C VAL A 58 -11.14 23.34 10.02
N MET A 59 -12.35 22.89 9.71
CA MET A 59 -12.58 21.75 8.82
C MET A 59 -12.44 22.13 7.35
N LEU A 60 -12.78 23.38 6.98
CA LEU A 60 -12.46 23.93 5.65
C LEU A 60 -10.95 23.99 5.42
N ASP A 61 -10.16 24.48 6.37
CA ASP A 61 -8.69 24.50 6.25
C ASP A 61 -8.09 23.08 6.12
N ARG A 62 -8.68 22.08 6.80
CA ARG A 62 -8.27 20.68 6.65
C ARG A 62 -8.61 20.08 5.29
N LEU A 63 -9.70 20.53 4.68
CA LEU A 63 -10.14 20.09 3.34
C LEU A 63 -9.35 20.79 2.23
N TYR A 64 -8.88 22.00 2.46
CA TYR A 64 -8.20 22.84 1.48
C TYR A 64 -6.93 22.18 0.93
N LEU A 65 -6.79 22.24 -0.39
CA LEU A 65 -5.57 21.89 -1.12
C LEU A 65 -5.10 23.07 -1.96
N ASP A 66 -3.78 23.26 -1.95
CA ASP A 66 -3.05 24.07 -2.90
C ASP A 66 -1.93 23.22 -3.52
N LYS A 67 -1.20 23.83 -4.45
CA LYS A 67 -0.08 23.18 -5.13
C LYS A 67 0.98 22.69 -4.14
N ASP A 68 1.32 23.52 -3.14
CA ASP A 68 2.36 23.21 -2.16
C ASP A 68 1.97 21.98 -1.31
N ARG A 69 0.70 21.86 -0.91
CA ARG A 69 0.17 20.69 -0.19
C ARG A 69 0.21 19.43 -1.07
N ILE A 70 -0.11 19.53 -2.36
CA ILE A 70 0.00 18.38 -3.29
C ILE A 70 1.45 17.96 -3.49
N ASP A 71 2.36 18.92 -3.65
CA ASP A 71 3.79 18.62 -3.76
C ASP A 71 4.32 17.99 -2.47
N ALA A 72 3.92 18.50 -1.30
CA ALA A 72 4.25 17.89 -0.01
C ALA A 72 3.69 16.46 0.14
N MET A 73 2.48 16.18 -0.35
CA MET A 73 1.92 14.82 -0.39
C MET A 73 2.77 13.90 -1.27
N ALA A 74 3.15 14.36 -2.47
CA ALA A 74 4.02 13.59 -3.37
C ALA A 74 5.38 13.29 -2.73
N ASP A 75 5.96 14.28 -2.05
CA ASP A 75 7.22 14.13 -1.33
C ASP A 75 7.10 13.20 -0.11
N GLY A 76 5.97 13.21 0.60
CA GLY A 76 5.66 12.22 1.65
C GLY A 76 5.64 10.78 1.12
N ILE A 77 5.08 10.57 -0.08
CA ILE A 77 5.12 9.27 -0.75
C ILE A 77 6.57 8.89 -1.11
N ARG A 78 7.35 9.83 -1.65
CA ARG A 78 8.78 9.59 -1.99
C ARG A 78 9.61 9.29 -0.75
N ALA A 79 9.35 9.96 0.38
CA ALA A 79 9.97 9.63 1.65
C ALA A 79 9.64 8.18 2.09
N THR A 80 8.41 7.73 1.84
CA THR A 80 8.00 6.33 2.09
C THR A 80 8.73 5.34 1.19
N VAL A 81 9.05 5.72 -0.05
CA VAL A 81 9.89 4.90 -0.96
C VAL A 81 11.28 4.67 -0.36
N ALA A 82 11.89 5.71 0.22
CA ALA A 82 13.22 5.64 0.83
C ALA A 82 13.29 4.73 2.07
N LEU A 83 12.15 4.44 2.71
CA LEU A 83 12.12 3.54 3.87
C LEU A 83 12.55 2.11 3.48
N PRO A 84 13.21 1.37 4.37
CA PRO A 84 13.61 0.00 4.08
C PRO A 84 12.37 -0.93 4.10
N ASP A 85 12.38 -1.95 3.25
CA ASP A 85 11.30 -2.94 3.24
C ASP A 85 11.33 -3.81 4.49
N HIS A 86 10.22 -3.86 5.22
CA HIS A 86 10.06 -4.60 6.47
C HIS A 86 9.26 -5.89 6.31
N THR A 87 8.73 -6.16 5.12
CA THR A 87 8.02 -7.41 4.85
C THR A 87 9.01 -8.57 4.79
N GLY A 88 8.77 -9.62 5.57
CA GLY A 88 9.49 -10.89 5.47
C GLY A 88 10.80 -10.99 6.26
N ARG A 89 11.13 -10.00 7.11
CA ARG A 89 12.31 -10.03 7.98
C ARG A 89 12.19 -11.13 9.04
N ILE A 90 13.30 -11.82 9.32
CA ILE A 90 13.41 -12.73 10.47
C ILE A 90 13.80 -11.87 11.68
N LEU A 91 12.97 -11.89 12.71
CA LEU A 91 13.14 -11.14 13.95
C LEU A 91 13.85 -11.96 15.03
N ALA A 92 13.71 -13.28 14.97
CA ALA A 92 14.38 -14.22 15.87
C ALA A 92 14.50 -15.59 15.20
N GLN A 93 15.59 -16.29 15.50
CA GLN A 93 15.83 -17.68 15.13
C GLN A 93 16.21 -18.46 16.38
N ILE A 94 15.59 -19.62 16.57
CA ILE A 94 15.93 -20.56 17.64
C ILE A 94 16.23 -21.90 16.97
N ASP A 95 17.45 -22.39 17.17
CA ASP A 95 17.87 -23.71 16.74
C ASP A 95 17.74 -24.68 17.93
N HIS A 96 16.89 -25.69 17.79
CA HIS A 96 16.60 -26.65 18.84
C HIS A 96 17.53 -27.89 18.72
N PRO A 97 17.93 -28.53 19.83
CA PRO A 97 18.84 -29.69 19.81
C PRO A 97 18.39 -30.90 18.98
N ASN A 98 17.09 -30.99 18.67
CA ASN A 98 16.53 -32.03 17.79
C ASN A 98 16.61 -31.68 16.29
N GLY A 99 17.30 -30.59 15.92
CA GLY A 99 17.45 -30.13 14.54
C GLY A 99 16.33 -29.22 14.03
N MET A 100 15.31 -28.90 14.84
CA MET A 100 14.28 -27.95 14.45
C MET A 100 14.79 -26.51 14.45
N LYS A 101 14.44 -25.75 13.40
CA LYS A 101 14.69 -24.31 13.32
C LYS A 101 13.37 -23.55 13.42
N ILE A 102 13.24 -22.69 14.42
CA ILE A 102 12.05 -21.87 14.67
C ILE A 102 12.38 -20.44 14.30
N TYR A 103 11.55 -19.82 13.45
CA TYR A 103 11.72 -18.45 12.99
C TYR A 103 10.54 -17.58 13.40
N LYS A 104 10.81 -16.42 13.99
CA LYS A 104 9.83 -15.34 14.12
C LYS A 104 9.96 -14.43 12.90
N LYS A 105 8.95 -14.39 12.03
CA LYS A 105 8.96 -13.62 10.78
C LYS A 105 7.98 -12.46 10.82
N GLN A 106 8.36 -11.30 10.31
CA GLN A 106 7.48 -10.17 10.11
C GLN A 106 6.64 -10.38 8.84
N VAL A 107 5.32 -10.33 8.98
CA VAL A 107 4.37 -10.54 7.87
C VAL A 107 3.36 -9.39 7.79
N PRO A 108 2.81 -9.09 6.60
CA PRO A 108 1.74 -8.10 6.48
C PRO A 108 0.48 -8.54 7.22
N LEU A 109 -0.33 -7.58 7.66
CA LEU A 109 -1.63 -7.82 8.29
C LEU A 109 -2.68 -8.32 7.30
N GLY A 110 -2.60 -7.89 6.04
CA GLY A 110 -3.57 -8.19 5.01
C GLY A 110 -4.31 -6.96 4.52
N LEU A 111 -5.59 -6.87 4.89
CA LEU A 111 -6.44 -5.73 4.58
C LEU A 111 -6.53 -4.80 5.80
N VAL A 112 -6.29 -3.52 5.57
CA VAL A 112 -6.45 -2.46 6.57
C VAL A 112 -7.62 -1.56 6.18
N ALA A 113 -8.59 -1.39 7.08
CA ALA A 113 -9.68 -0.44 6.87
C ALA A 113 -9.33 0.86 7.60
N ILE A 114 -9.26 1.98 6.86
CA ILE A 114 -8.84 3.27 7.39
C ILE A 114 -10.01 4.23 7.26
N ILE A 115 -10.49 4.70 8.41
CA ILE A 115 -11.58 5.67 8.53
C ILE A 115 -10.98 6.95 9.07
N TYR A 116 -11.17 8.05 8.35
CA TYR A 116 -10.57 9.35 8.68
C TYR A 116 -11.55 10.49 8.39
N GLU A 117 -11.33 11.63 9.02
CA GLU A 117 -12.03 12.88 8.74
C GLU A 117 -11.39 13.62 7.56
N SER A 118 -12.10 14.59 6.97
CA SER A 118 -11.83 15.33 5.72
C SER A 118 -10.42 15.95 5.58
N ARG A 119 -9.40 15.11 5.50
CA ARG A 119 -8.00 15.47 5.26
C ARG A 119 -7.52 14.76 4.00
N PRO A 120 -7.45 15.46 2.86
CA PRO A 120 -7.03 14.85 1.60
C PRO A 120 -5.66 14.16 1.71
N ASN A 121 -4.72 14.77 2.43
CA ASN A 121 -3.35 14.26 2.64
C ASN A 121 -3.32 12.88 3.32
N VAL A 122 -4.27 12.60 4.23
CA VAL A 122 -4.33 11.29 4.91
C VAL A 122 -4.58 10.17 3.91
N THR A 123 -5.26 10.46 2.80
CA THR A 123 -5.56 9.48 1.75
C THR A 123 -4.29 8.95 1.10
N SER A 124 -3.37 9.84 0.69
CA SER A 124 -2.12 9.47 0.03
C SER A 124 -1.18 8.75 0.98
N ASP A 125 -1.02 9.27 2.19
CA ASP A 125 -0.07 8.75 3.17
C ASP A 125 -0.48 7.37 3.66
N ALA A 126 -1.77 7.21 3.96
CA ALA A 126 -2.35 5.93 4.34
C ALA A 126 -2.16 4.90 3.22
N ALA A 127 -2.45 5.25 1.97
CA ALA A 127 -2.25 4.34 0.84
C ALA A 127 -0.78 3.94 0.68
N ALA A 128 0.13 4.91 0.76
CA ALA A 128 1.56 4.70 0.59
C ALA A 128 2.14 3.76 1.64
N LEU A 129 1.87 4.01 2.93
CA LEU A 129 2.33 3.17 4.03
C LEU A 129 1.74 1.75 3.95
N THR A 130 0.46 1.64 3.55
CA THR A 130 -0.19 0.33 3.42
C THR A 130 0.45 -0.50 2.31
N ILE A 131 0.73 0.10 1.15
CA ILE A 131 1.42 -0.58 0.04
C ILE A 131 2.85 -0.94 0.45
N LYS A 132 3.60 -0.02 1.06
CA LYS A 132 4.99 -0.26 1.49
C LYS A 132 5.11 -1.47 2.41
N SER A 133 4.14 -1.61 3.32
CA SER A 133 4.07 -2.69 4.31
C SER A 133 3.53 -4.02 3.77
N GLY A 134 3.21 -4.12 2.48
CA GLY A 134 2.68 -5.34 1.87
C GLY A 134 1.19 -5.58 2.15
N ASN A 135 0.47 -4.53 2.57
CA ASN A 135 -0.94 -4.56 2.88
C ASN A 135 -1.76 -3.91 1.74
N VAL A 136 -3.07 -4.05 1.82
CA VAL A 136 -4.03 -3.29 1.00
C VAL A 136 -4.98 -2.51 1.89
N CYS A 137 -5.37 -1.30 1.49
CA CYS A 137 -6.28 -0.47 2.27
C CYS A 137 -7.65 -0.31 1.63
N MET A 138 -8.68 -0.19 2.47
CA MET A 138 -9.93 0.46 2.13
C MET A 138 -9.98 1.79 2.86
N LEU A 139 -10.12 2.88 2.10
CA LEU A 139 -10.16 4.23 2.62
C LEU A 139 -11.62 4.71 2.66
N ARG A 140 -12.05 5.18 3.83
CA ARG A 140 -13.38 5.77 4.03
C ARG A 140 -13.23 7.12 4.72
N SER A 141 -13.53 8.19 3.98
CA SER A 141 -13.69 9.51 4.59
C SER A 141 -15.04 9.63 5.30
N GLY A 142 -15.09 10.42 6.37
CA GLY A 142 -16.30 10.80 7.10
C GLY A 142 -17.28 11.61 6.23
N LYS A 143 -18.56 11.64 6.63
CA LYS A 143 -19.64 12.34 5.91
C LYS A 143 -19.46 13.86 5.81
N GLU A 144 -18.63 14.45 6.65
CA GLU A 144 -18.43 15.90 6.73
C GLU A 144 -17.69 16.49 5.51
N GLY A 145 -17.07 15.64 4.67
CA GLY A 145 -16.51 16.02 3.38
C GLY A 145 -17.44 15.81 2.18
N PHE A 146 -18.72 15.49 2.40
CA PHE A 146 -19.70 15.27 1.33
C PHE A 146 -21.07 15.84 1.75
N PRO A 147 -21.52 16.97 1.17
CA PRO A 147 -22.90 17.37 1.33
C PRO A 147 -23.82 16.33 0.69
N HIS A 148 -24.92 16.06 1.39
CA HIS A 148 -26.00 15.21 0.93
C HIS A 148 -26.66 15.79 -0.34
N GLY A 149 -26.20 15.35 -1.51
CA GLY A 149 -26.76 15.71 -2.81
C GLY A 149 -26.31 14.69 -3.85
N GLN A 150 -27.26 14.04 -4.50
CA GLN A 150 -27.00 13.06 -5.54
C GLN A 150 -26.22 13.75 -6.69
N SER A 151 -24.95 13.40 -6.94
CA SER A 151 -24.33 13.35 -8.29
C SER A 151 -22.79 13.25 -8.39
N HIS A 152 -22.00 13.13 -7.32
CA HIS A 152 -20.53 12.94 -7.48
C HIS A 152 -20.02 11.63 -6.86
N ARG A 153 -20.56 10.50 -7.34
CA ARG A 153 -19.87 9.21 -7.20
C ARG A 153 -18.58 9.25 -8.03
N GLY A 154 -17.45 9.57 -7.39
CA GLY A 154 -16.12 9.12 -7.83
C GLY A 154 -15.24 10.13 -8.58
N ARG A 155 -15.02 11.34 -8.06
CA ARG A 155 -14.04 12.27 -8.65
C ARG A 155 -12.75 12.45 -7.83
N ALA A 156 -12.79 12.46 -6.50
CA ALA A 156 -11.57 12.47 -5.68
C ALA A 156 -10.88 11.09 -5.49
N GLN A 157 -11.36 10.02 -6.16
CA GLN A 157 -10.63 8.73 -6.28
C GLN A 157 -9.97 8.54 -7.65
N ALA A 158 -10.01 9.56 -8.52
CA ALA A 158 -9.35 9.55 -9.82
C ALA A 158 -7.86 9.89 -9.65
N GLY A 159 -7.08 8.91 -9.21
CA GLY A 159 -5.61 9.05 -9.12
C GLY A 159 -4.85 7.74 -8.87
N HIS A 160 -5.53 6.67 -8.43
CA HIS A 160 -4.87 5.40 -8.11
C HIS A 160 -5.39 4.20 -8.91
N ARG A 161 -5.63 4.39 -10.22
CA ARG A 161 -5.50 3.26 -11.15
C ARG A 161 -4.02 3.13 -11.53
N VAL A 162 -3.22 2.58 -10.61
CA VAL A 162 -1.94 1.99 -10.98
C VAL A 162 -2.28 0.88 -11.97
N ARG A 163 -2.14 1.17 -13.27
CA ARG A 163 -2.13 0.14 -14.31
C ARG A 163 -0.90 -0.71 -14.03
N GLY A 164 -1.06 -1.73 -13.21
CA GLY A 164 -0.14 -2.86 -13.20
C GLY A 164 -0.18 -3.45 -14.60
N ARG A 165 0.73 -3.00 -15.48
CA ARG A 165 1.09 -3.78 -16.65
C ARG A 165 1.48 -5.15 -16.08
N ARG A 166 0.72 -6.19 -16.46
CA ARG A 166 1.16 -7.56 -16.28
C ARG A 166 2.46 -7.70 -17.07
N SER A 167 3.60 -7.41 -16.45
CA SER A 167 4.88 -7.86 -16.96
C SER A 167 4.80 -9.37 -16.97
N GLY A 168 4.77 -9.93 -18.18
CA GLY A 168 4.80 -11.37 -18.40
C GLY A 168 6.11 -11.95 -17.89
N HIS A 169 6.21 -12.14 -16.58
CA HIS A 169 7.20 -13.03 -16.01
C HIS A 169 6.55 -14.39 -15.81
N ARG A 170 6.91 -15.27 -16.76
CA ARG A 170 6.85 -16.73 -16.66
C ARG A 170 7.08 -17.12 -15.20
N GLN A 171 6.13 -17.85 -14.64
CA GLN A 171 6.26 -18.49 -13.34
C GLN A 171 7.50 -19.39 -13.36
N HIS A 172 8.65 -18.89 -12.89
CA HIS A 172 9.65 -19.78 -12.32
C HIS A 172 9.12 -20.12 -10.94
N ARG A 173 8.48 -21.29 -10.85
CA ARG A 173 8.31 -21.99 -9.58
C ARG A 173 9.70 -22.09 -8.96
N GLY A 174 9.99 -21.25 -7.97
CA GLY A 174 11.13 -21.41 -7.09
C GLY A 174 10.94 -22.71 -6.34
N GLY A 175 11.44 -23.80 -6.93
CA GLY A 175 11.50 -25.09 -6.30
C GLY A 175 12.30 -24.96 -5.01
N TYR A 176 11.72 -25.43 -3.92
CA TYR A 176 12.51 -25.81 -2.77
C TYR A 176 13.51 -26.86 -3.25
N GLN A 177 14.79 -26.47 -3.29
CA GLN A 177 15.90 -27.36 -3.65
C GLN A 177 16.40 -27.96 -2.33
N PRO A 178 16.09 -29.24 -2.02
CA PRO A 178 16.64 -29.87 -0.83
C PRO A 178 18.16 -29.99 -0.98
N PRO A 179 18.93 -29.88 0.12
CA PRO A 179 20.38 -30.04 0.07
C PRO A 179 20.74 -31.43 -0.46
N GLU A 180 21.76 -31.45 -1.29
CA GLU A 180 22.26 -32.60 -2.04
C GLU A 180 22.56 -33.78 -1.10
N ARG A 181 22.17 -34.98 -1.57
CA ARG A 181 22.45 -36.24 -0.91
C ARG A 181 23.95 -36.35 -0.68
N TYR A 182 24.35 -36.46 0.59
CA TYR A 182 25.67 -36.96 0.93
C TYR A 182 25.78 -38.39 0.39
N GLY A 183 26.58 -38.55 -0.67
CA GLY A 183 26.90 -39.83 -1.27
C GLY A 183 27.76 -40.66 -0.33
N ASP A 184 27.32 -41.89 -0.16
CA ASP A 184 28.09 -43.12 -0.06
C ASP A 184 29.63 -42.97 -0.02
N HIS A 185 30.20 -43.19 1.15
CA HIS A 185 31.55 -43.75 1.28
C HIS A 185 31.48 -45.00 2.18
N ALA A 186 31.40 -46.14 1.50
CA ALA A 186 32.02 -47.43 1.78
C ALA A 186 32.66 -47.65 3.16
N GLY A 187 32.22 -48.72 3.81
CA GLY A 187 32.91 -49.34 4.95
C GLY A 187 32.33 -50.71 5.30
N GLN A 188 32.54 -51.69 4.41
CA GLN A 188 32.31 -53.12 4.65
C GLN A 188 33.22 -53.63 5.78
N GLY A 189 32.71 -54.50 6.66
CA GLY A 189 33.55 -55.46 7.39
C GLY A 189 33.00 -55.92 8.75
N PRO A 190 33.01 -57.23 9.06
CA PRO A 190 32.15 -57.84 10.08
C PRO A 190 32.85 -58.12 11.41
N CYS A 191 32.05 -58.22 12.49
CA CYS A 191 32.10 -59.20 13.59
C CYS A 191 31.23 -58.70 14.75
#